data_AF-A0A223HWA4-F1
#
_entry.id   AF-A0A223HWA4-F1
#
_cell.length_a   1.000
_cell.length_b   1.000
_cell.length_c   1.000
_cell.angle_alpha   90.00
_cell.angle_beta   90.00
_cell.angle_gamma   90.00
#
_symmetry.space_group_name_H-M   'P 1'
#
loop_
_entity.id
_entity.type
_entity.pdbx_description
1 polymer ?
#
loop_
_entity_poly.entity_id
_entity_poly.type
_entity_poly.pdbx_seq_one_letter_code
_entity_poly.pdbx_strand_id
1 'polypeptide(L)'
;MTKVVSFQSAITKQPKVRYIITIDEDETPIHVARELKPGVITILITARTPEEAETIRKEAAAIAKQQHKDRIPTPIENQTFKDLQKAPD
;
A
#
# COMPACT_ATOMS: atom_id res chain seq x y z
N MET A 1 -6.27 -2.59 -41.03
CA MET A 1 -6.20 -1.51 -40.02
C MET A 1 -6.24 -2.16 -38.65
N THR A 2 -5.09 -2.25 -37.97
CA THR A 2 -4.99 -2.94 -36.67
C THR A 2 -5.21 -1.93 -35.55
N LYS A 3 -6.29 -2.10 -34.79
CA LYS A 3 -6.59 -1.27 -33.62
C LYS A 3 -5.74 -1.74 -32.45
N VAL A 4 -4.66 -1.01 -32.17
CA VAL A 4 -3.86 -1.22 -30.96
C VAL A 4 -4.68 -0.73 -29.77
N VAL A 5 -5.29 -1.66 -29.04
CA VAL A 5 -5.96 -1.34 -27.79
C VAL A 5 -4.87 -1.24 -26.73
N SER A 6 -4.42 -0.02 -26.45
CA SER A 6 -3.52 0.23 -25.32
C SER A 6 -4.34 0.02 -24.06
N PHE A 7 -4.16 -1.12 -23.41
CA PHE A 7 -4.57 -1.30 -22.03
C PHE A 7 -3.68 -0.37 -21.20
N GLN A 8 -4.16 0.85 -20.95
CA GLN A 8 -3.73 1.59 -19.77
C GLN A 8 -4.14 0.73 -18.59
N SER A 9 -3.24 -0.18 -18.21
CA SER A 9 -3.27 -0.82 -16.90
C SER A 9 -3.39 0.33 -15.93
N ALA A 10 -4.57 0.45 -15.30
CA ALA A 10 -4.76 1.35 -14.19
C ALA A 10 -3.52 1.19 -13.32
N ILE A 11 -2.72 2.25 -13.23
CA ILE A 11 -1.57 2.30 -12.34
C ILE A 11 -2.22 2.21 -10.95
N THR A 12 -2.39 0.98 -10.48
CA THR A 12 -2.64 0.71 -9.08
C THR A 12 -1.40 1.30 -8.44
N LYS A 13 -1.52 2.51 -7.88
CA LYS A 13 -0.45 3.21 -7.18
C LYS A 13 -0.12 2.34 -5.98
N GLN A 14 0.69 1.31 -6.18
CA GLN A 14 1.21 0.55 -5.07
C GLN A 14 1.96 1.55 -4.20
N PRO A 15 1.69 1.58 -2.89
CA PRO A 15 2.29 2.57 -2.02
C PRO A 15 3.80 2.38 -2.06
N LYS A 16 4.52 3.48 -2.25
CA LYS A 16 5.98 3.45 -2.24
C LYS A 16 6.43 3.17 -0.81
N VAL A 17 7.24 2.13 -0.61
CA VAL A 17 7.77 1.82 0.73
C VAL A 17 9.15 2.45 0.89
N ARG A 18 9.38 3.14 2.01
CA ARG A 18 10.68 3.71 2.41
C ARG A 18 11.11 3.06 3.71
N TYR A 19 12.34 2.58 3.78
CA TYR A 19 12.90 1.98 4.98
C TYR A 19 13.89 2.95 5.64
N ILE A 20 13.84 3.04 6.97
CA ILE A 20 14.87 3.64 7.81
C ILE A 20 15.28 2.54 8.79
N ILE A 21 16.53 2.12 8.71
CA ILE A 21 17.05 0.99 9.49
C ILE A 21 18.15 1.52 10.41
N THR A 22 17.97 1.32 11.71
CA THR A 22 18.96 1.55 12.76
C THR A 22 19.49 0.19 13.19
N ILE A 23 20.81 0.03 13.19
CA ILE A 23 21.48 -1.14 13.75
C ILE A 23 22.13 -0.72 15.05
N ASP A 24 21.67 -1.28 16.16
CA ASP A 24 22.17 -1.01 17.50
C ASP A 24 22.13 -2.32 18.31
N GLU A 25 23.29 -2.80 18.76
CA GLU A 25 23.45 -4.11 19.39
C GLU A 25 22.78 -4.20 20.77
N ASP A 26 22.58 -3.06 21.45
CA ASP A 26 22.00 -2.97 22.79
C ASP A 26 20.51 -2.64 22.77
N GLU A 27 19.99 -2.10 21.66
CA GLU A 27 18.58 -1.74 21.54
C GLU A 27 17.69 -2.97 21.25
N THR A 28 16.46 -2.94 21.79
CA THR A 28 15.49 -4.01 21.53
C THR A 28 14.95 -3.90 20.10
N PRO A 29 14.94 -4.99 19.31
CA PRO A 29 14.46 -4.94 17.93
C PRO A 29 12.97 -4.57 17.87
N ILE A 30 12.65 -3.59 17.04
CA ILE A 30 11.29 -3.09 16.87
C ILE A 30 11.10 -2.54 15.46
N HIS A 31 9.86 -2.60 14.95
CA HIS A 31 9.51 -1.89 13.73
C HIS A 31 8.22 -1.10 13.87
N VAL A 32 8.14 0.00 13.12
CA VAL A 32 6.96 0.85 13.04
C VAL A 32 6.72 1.23 11.59
N ALA A 33 5.56 0.87 11.04
CA ALA A 33 5.12 1.26 9.70
C ALA A 33 4.10 2.39 9.78
N ARG A 34 4.40 3.55 9.17
CA ARG A 34 3.51 4.72 9.14
C ARG A 34 3.55 5.42 7.79
N GLU A 35 2.41 5.91 7.35
CA GLU A 35 2.35 6.81 6.20
C GLU A 35 2.71 8.22 6.65
N LEU A 36 3.92 8.68 6.30
CA LEU A 36 4.37 10.05 6.61
C LEU A 36 4.11 11.02 5.45
N LYS A 37 3.96 10.49 4.23
CA LYS A 37 3.55 11.23 3.03
C LYS A 37 2.48 10.41 2.30
N PRO A 38 1.48 11.05 1.68
CA PRO A 38 0.41 10.33 0.99
C PRO A 38 0.98 9.33 -0.03
N GLY A 39 0.61 8.06 0.08
CA GLY A 39 1.09 6.99 -0.80
C GLY A 39 2.53 6.55 -0.55
N VAL A 40 3.16 6.99 0.55
CA VAL A 40 4.50 6.56 0.97
C VAL A 40 4.47 6.01 2.38
N ILE A 41 4.56 4.68 2.49
CA ILE A 41 4.68 3.98 3.77
C ILE A 41 6.14 4.02 4.19
N THR A 42 6.44 4.71 5.28
CA THR A 42 7.77 4.71 5.90
C THR A 42 7.80 3.65 7.01
N ILE A 43 8.75 2.73 6.93
CA ILE A 43 8.97 1.68 7.91
C ILE A 43 10.29 2.00 8.62
N LEU A 44 10.20 2.27 9.92
CA LEU A 44 11.36 2.38 10.81
C LEU A 44 11.63 1.02 11.42
N ILE A 45 12.88 0.58 11.38
CA ILE A 45 13.33 -0.72 11.93
C ILE A 45 14.53 -0.43 12.81
N THR A 46 14.47 -0.81 14.08
CA THR A 46 15.65 -1.02 14.92
C THR A 46 15.91 -2.52 14.96
N ALA A 47 17.16 -2.92 14.75
CA ALA A 47 17.61 -4.30 14.93
C ALA A 47 19.01 -4.33 15.52
N ARG A 48 19.41 -5.46 16.10
CA ARG A 48 20.77 -5.64 16.65
C ARG A 48 21.79 -6.03 15.61
N THR A 49 21.34 -6.67 14.53
CA THR A 49 22.18 -7.11 13.43
C THR A 49 21.51 -6.83 12.08
N PRO A 50 22.29 -6.71 10.99
CA PRO A 50 21.73 -6.53 9.65
C PRO A 50 20.86 -7.72 9.20
N GLU A 51 21.15 -8.94 9.66
CA GLU A 51 20.37 -10.14 9.34
C GLU A 51 18.98 -10.09 9.99
N GLU A 52 18.93 -9.65 11.24
CA GLU A 52 17.68 -9.43 11.98
C GLU A 52 16.88 -8.29 11.32
N ALA A 53 17.53 -7.21 10.92
CA ALA A 53 16.90 -6.12 10.17
C ALA A 53 16.27 -6.59 8.86
N GLU A 54 16.92 -7.48 8.11
CA GLU A 54 16.35 -8.01 6.86
C GLU A 54 15.11 -8.87 7.13
N THR A 55 15.14 -9.67 8.19
CA THR A 55 14.00 -10.50 8.60
C THR A 55 12.80 -9.61 8.94
N ILE A 56 13.01 -8.59 9.76
CA ILE A 56 11.98 -7.62 10.13
C ILE A 56 11.50 -6.83 8.90
N ARG A 57 12.40 -6.47 7.97
CA ARG A 57 12.04 -5.78 6.72
C ARG A 57 11.05 -6.61 5.90
N LYS A 58 11.27 -7.92 5.77
CA LYS A 58 10.40 -8.82 5.00
C LYS A 58 9.01 -8.90 5.63
N GLU A 59 8.94 -9.03 6.95
CA GLU A 59 7.69 -9.07 7.70
C GLU A 59 6.92 -7.73 7.58
N ALA A 60 7.59 -6.62 7.86
CA ALA A 60 6.98 -5.29 7.80
C ALA A 60 6.49 -4.94 6.38
N ALA A 61 7.21 -5.37 5.34
CA ALA A 61 6.80 -5.22 3.94
C ALA A 61 5.54 -6.03 3.61
N ALA A 62 5.37 -7.22 4.19
CA ALA A 62 4.17 -8.04 4.00
C ALA A 62 2.95 -7.37 4.64
N ILE A 63 3.11 -6.85 5.86
CA ILE A 63 2.05 -6.13 6.60
C ILE A 63 1.64 -4.85 5.86
N ALA A 64 2.61 -4.07 5.37
CA ALA A 64 2.34 -2.83 4.63
C ALA A 64 1.53 -3.07 3.35
N LYS A 65 1.76 -4.19 2.66
CA LYS A 65 0.97 -4.59 1.47
C LYS A 65 -0.46 -4.99 1.83
N GLN A 66 -0.66 -5.68 2.96
CA GLN A 66 -1.99 -6.07 3.42
C GLN A 66 -2.81 -4.85 3.87
N GLN A 67 -2.22 -3.93 4.64
CA GLN A 67 -2.87 -2.70 5.09
C GLN A 67 -3.37 -1.82 3.93
N HIS A 68 -2.64 -1.78 2.81
CA HIS A 68 -3.09 -1.05 1.62
C HIS A 68 -4.25 -1.74 0.91
N LYS A 69 -4.32 -3.07 0.91
CA LYS A 69 -5.44 -3.80 0.30
C LYS A 69 -6.76 -3.53 1.02
N ASP A 70 -6.70 -3.35 2.34
CA ASP A 70 -7.86 -3.03 3.19
C ASP A 70 -8.28 -1.55 3.10
N ARG A 71 -7.32 -0.66 2.77
CA ARG A 71 -7.54 0.78 2.61
C ARG A 71 -7.93 1.23 1.20
N ILE A 72 -8.15 0.31 0.25
CA ILE A 72 -8.78 0.69 -1.02
C ILE A 72 -10.28 0.79 -0.72
N PRO A 73 -10.88 2.00 -0.57
CA PRO A 73 -12.32 2.08 -0.72
C PRO A 73 -12.60 1.54 -2.12
N THR A 74 -13.47 0.53 -2.21
CA THR A 74 -14.05 0.15 -3.50
C THR A 74 -14.43 1.45 -4.22
N PRO A 75 -14.00 1.66 -5.48
CA PRO A 75 -14.54 2.77 -6.23
C PRO A 75 -16.06 2.61 -6.14
N ILE A 76 -16.75 3.63 -5.65
CA ILE A 76 -18.20 3.71 -5.69
C ILE A 76 -18.51 3.69 -7.19
N GLU A 77 -18.69 2.49 -7.72
CA GLU A 77 -19.16 2.27 -9.07
C GLU A 77 -20.53 2.93 -9.11
N ASN A 78 -20.71 3.86 -10.04
CA ASN A 78 -21.88 4.70 -10.24
C ASN A 78 -23.14 3.86 -10.52
N GLN A 79 -23.63 3.12 -9.53
CA GLN A 79 -24.80 2.23 -9.63
C GLN A 79 -26.06 2.88 -9.02
N THR A 80 -26.17 4.22 -9.03
CA THR A 80 -27.37 4.92 -8.52
C THR A 80 -27.82 6.06 -9.45
N PHE A 81 -27.60 5.93 -10.76
CA PHE A 81 -28.22 6.82 -11.75
C PHE A 81 -29.09 6.07 -12.78
N LYS A 82 -29.55 4.85 -12.46
CA LYS A 82 -30.49 4.11 -13.33
C LYS A 82 -31.88 3.87 -12.75
N ASP A 83 -32.12 4.12 -11.45
CA ASP A 83 -33.45 3.89 -10.87
C ASP A 83 -34.33 5.15 -10.73
N LEU A 84 -33.82 6.34 -11.07
CA LEU A 84 -34.60 7.58 -11.08
C LEU A 84 -35.13 7.99 -12.48
N GLN A 85 -35.10 7.09 -13.46
CA GLN A 85 -35.70 7.31 -14.78
C GLN A 85 -36.74 6.23 -15.14
N LYS A 86 -37.63 5.91 -14.21
CA LYS A 86 -38.88 5.22 -14.57
C LYS A 86 -40.09 5.75 -13.80
N ALA A 87 -40.34 7.05 -13.94
CA ALA A 87 -41.71 7.54 -14.05
C ALA A 87 -41.93 7.86 -15.53
N PRO A 88 -42.94 7.26 -16.16
CA PRO A 88 -43.98 8.13 -16.69
C PRO A 88 -45.40 7.60 -16.44
N ASP A 89 -46.25 8.57 -16.08
CA ASP A 89 -47.71 8.72 -16.25
C ASP A 89 -48.62 7.47 -16.16
#